data_AF-A0A1F6ZUY4-F1
#
_entry.id   AF-A0A1F6ZUY4-F1
#
_cell.length_a   1.000
_cell.length_b   1.000
_cell.length_c   1.000
_cell.angle_alpha   90.00
_cell.angle_beta   90.00
_cell.angle_gamma   90.00
#
_symmetry.space_group_name_H-M   'P 1'
#
loop_
_entity.id
_entity.type
_entity.pdbx_description
1 polymer ?
#
loop_
_entity_poly.entity_id
_entity_poly.type
_entity_poly.pdbx_seq_one_letter_code
_entity_poly.pdbx_strand_id
1 'polypeptide(L)'
;MSEESPRLSLPVETEWVTLLKEKADDYRARIDRRKRKNFPPELRNAQVEYALLILIQLLSGSTVESFALSRELADLQGNNFDVDNFQQACAAVDKYTTDRKFLEQHLAS
;
A
#
# COMPACT_ATOMS: atom_id res chain seq x y z
N MET A 1 26.49 -10.15 -2.65
CA MET A 1 26.06 -8.96 -3.42
C MET A 1 24.91 -8.36 -2.64
N SER A 2 24.99 -7.09 -2.25
CA SER A 2 23.87 -6.42 -1.60
C SER A 2 22.83 -6.16 -2.67
N GLU A 3 21.77 -6.96 -2.72
CA GLU A 3 20.59 -6.61 -3.52
C GLU A 3 20.00 -5.35 -2.89
N GLU A 4 20.05 -4.23 -3.62
CA GLU A 4 19.38 -3.01 -3.20
C GLU A 4 17.87 -3.29 -3.07
N SER A 5 17.28 -2.83 -1.96
CA SER A 5 15.85 -2.98 -1.76
C SER A 5 15.10 -2.27 -2.89
N PRO A 6 14.09 -2.90 -3.52
CA PRO A 6 13.21 -2.20 -4.43
C PRO A 6 12.63 -0.96 -3.73
N ARG A 7 12.69 0.17 -4.44
CA ARG A 7 12.37 1.49 -3.91
C ARG A 7 11.13 2.04 -4.59
N LEU A 8 10.08 2.23 -3.81
CA LEU A 8 8.89 2.98 -4.21
C LEU A 8 9.16 4.46 -3.96
N SER A 9 8.74 5.33 -4.88
CA SER A 9 8.98 6.77 -4.77
C SER A 9 7.71 7.56 -5.06
N LEU A 10 7.48 8.60 -4.26
CA LEU A 10 6.38 9.52 -4.44
C LEU A 10 6.64 10.36 -5.70
N PRO A 11 5.64 10.50 -6.60
CA PRO A 11 5.76 11.39 -7.74
C PRO A 11 5.91 12.85 -7.30
N VAL A 12 6.63 13.64 -8.09
CA VAL A 12 6.90 15.06 -7.80
C VAL A 12 5.67 15.93 -8.08
N GLU A 13 4.81 15.51 -9.00
CA GLU A 13 3.63 16.25 -9.43
C GLU A 13 2.56 16.31 -8.33
N THR A 14 2.18 17.54 -7.94
CA THR A 14 1.22 17.77 -6.85
C THR A 14 -0.16 17.15 -7.13
N GLU A 15 -0.63 17.20 -8.38
CA GLU A 15 -1.90 16.56 -8.76
C GLU A 15 -1.86 15.05 -8.56
N TRP A 16 -0.75 14.41 -8.92
CA TRP A 16 -0.58 12.97 -8.76
C TRP A 16 -0.54 12.60 -7.27
N VAL A 17 0.15 13.39 -6.45
CA VAL A 17 0.15 13.23 -4.99
C VAL A 17 -1.26 13.37 -4.41
N THR A 18 -2.09 14.27 -4.95
CA THR A 18 -3.50 14.39 -4.54
C THR A 18 -4.29 13.12 -4.84
N LEU A 19 -4.15 12.54 -6.03
CA LEU A 19 -4.80 11.27 -6.38
C LEU A 19 -4.34 10.11 -5.48
N LEU A 20 -3.06 10.08 -5.09
CA LEU A 20 -2.55 9.07 -4.15
C LEU A 20 -3.14 9.23 -2.75
N LYS A 21 -3.37 10.48 -2.29
CA LYS A 21 -4.08 10.74 -1.02
C LYS A 21 -5.53 10.28 -1.08
N GLU A 22 -6.23 10.59 -2.17
CA GLU A 22 -7.60 10.09 -2.40
C GLU A 22 -7.64 8.56 -2.38
N LYS A 23 -6.61 7.90 -2.95
CA LYS A 23 -6.54 6.44 -2.94
C LYS A 23 -6.30 5.86 -1.55
N ALA A 24 -5.49 6.52 -0.73
CA ALA A 24 -5.30 6.16 0.67
C ALA A 24 -6.62 6.31 1.47
N ASP A 25 -7.39 7.37 1.20
CA ASP A 25 -8.69 7.57 1.84
C ASP A 25 -9.73 6.52 1.40
N ASP A 26 -9.75 6.13 0.12
CA ASP A 26 -10.56 4.99 -0.37
C ASP A 26 -10.25 3.70 0.40
N TYR A 27 -8.97 3.35 0.51
CA TYR A 27 -8.57 2.16 1.26
C TYR A 27 -8.96 2.22 2.73
N ARG A 28 -8.78 3.37 3.39
CA ARG A 28 -9.21 3.57 4.78
C ARG A 28 -10.72 3.37 4.92
N ALA A 29 -11.52 3.96 4.04
CA ALA A 29 -12.97 3.79 4.04
C ALA A 29 -13.40 2.32 3.82
N ARG A 30 -12.71 1.59 2.93
CA ARG A 30 -12.96 0.17 2.67
C ARG A 30 -12.64 -0.71 3.88
N ILE A 31 -11.52 -0.45 4.55
CA ILE A 31 -11.12 -1.15 5.77
C ILE A 31 -12.15 -0.88 6.88
N ASP A 32 -12.54 0.38 7.10
CA ASP A 32 -13.51 0.75 8.12
C ASP A 32 -14.89 0.14 7.86
N ARG A 33 -15.35 0.15 6.60
CA ARG A 33 -16.60 -0.52 6.20
C ARG A 33 -16.57 -2.02 6.51
N ARG A 34 -15.42 -2.69 6.31
CA ARG A 34 -15.27 -4.11 6.64
C ARG A 34 -15.25 -4.36 8.14
N LYS A 35 -14.55 -3.53 8.90
CA LYS A 35 -14.53 -3.60 10.38
C LYS A 35 -15.95 -3.47 10.94
N ARG A 36 -16.73 -2.50 10.45
CA ARG A 36 -18.14 -2.32 10.86
C ARG A 36 -19.04 -3.51 10.51
N LYS A 37 -18.74 -4.24 9.44
CA LYS A 37 -19.49 -5.42 9.00
C LYS A 37 -19.06 -6.72 9.71
N ASN A 38 -18.09 -6.67 10.64
CA ASN A 38 -17.56 -7.83 11.36
C ASN A 38 -17.17 -8.99 10.42
N PHE A 39 -16.53 -8.69 9.29
CA PHE A 39 -16.01 -9.75 8.43
C PHE A 39 -15.03 -10.63 9.22
N PRO A 40 -15.07 -11.97 9.03
CA PRO A 40 -14.09 -12.89 9.58
C PRO A 40 -12.67 -12.41 9.31
N PRO A 41 -11.71 -12.63 10.23
CA PRO A 41 -10.30 -12.28 10.03
C PRO A 41 -9.73 -12.81 8.71
N GLU A 42 -10.16 -14.00 8.30
CA GLU A 42 -9.77 -14.68 7.05
C GLU A 42 -10.27 -13.99 5.77
N LEU A 43 -11.33 -13.17 5.90
CA LEU A 43 -11.87 -12.34 4.81
C LEU A 43 -11.38 -10.88 4.90
N ARG A 44 -10.49 -10.56 5.86
CA ARG A 44 -9.78 -9.28 5.84
C ARG A 44 -8.78 -9.34 4.69
N ASN A 45 -8.92 -8.39 3.77
CA ASN A 45 -8.02 -8.31 2.63
C ASN A 45 -6.73 -7.62 3.11
N ALA A 46 -5.75 -8.44 3.48
CA ALA A 46 -4.44 -7.99 3.97
C ALA A 46 -3.72 -7.12 2.92
N GLN A 47 -3.90 -7.39 1.63
CA GLN A 47 -3.35 -6.56 0.54
C GLN A 47 -3.80 -5.09 0.64
N VAL A 48 -5.08 -4.81 0.89
CA VAL A 48 -5.59 -3.43 1.01
C VAL A 48 -5.00 -2.73 2.24
N GLU A 49 -4.82 -3.46 3.34
CA GLU A 49 -4.21 -2.93 4.56
C GLU A 49 -2.73 -2.61 4.36
N TYR A 50 -1.97 -3.50 3.71
CA TYR A 50 -0.58 -3.25 3.34
C TYR A 50 -0.45 -2.10 2.33
N ALA A 51 -1.34 -2.03 1.32
CA ALA A 51 -1.31 -0.96 0.32
C ALA A 51 -1.56 0.42 0.97
N LEU A 52 -2.50 0.50 1.91
CA LEU A 52 -2.71 1.72 2.70
C LEU A 52 -1.48 2.09 3.52
N LEU A 53 -0.85 1.12 4.19
CA LEU A 53 0.35 1.36 4.99
C LEU A 53 1.49 1.92 4.15
N ILE A 54 1.76 1.32 2.99
CA ILE A 54 2.80 1.76 2.06
C ILE A 54 2.50 3.19 1.55
N LEU A 55 1.24 3.48 1.17
CA LEU A 55 0.84 4.83 0.75
C LEU A 55 1.04 5.86 1.84
N ILE A 56 0.66 5.57 3.09
CA ILE A 56 0.89 6.48 4.23
C ILE A 56 2.38 6.75 4.39
N GLN A 57 3.23 5.73 4.31
CA GLN A 57 4.66 5.88 4.49
C GLN A 57 5.28 6.70 3.34
N LEU A 58 4.89 6.45 2.09
CA LEU A 58 5.28 7.25 0.93
C LEU A 58 4.88 8.72 1.06
N LEU A 59 3.64 8.98 1.48
CA LEU A 59 3.12 10.35 1.67
C LEU A 59 3.80 11.09 2.83
N SER A 60 4.45 10.35 3.75
CA SER A 60 5.18 10.92 4.89
C SER A 60 6.69 11.11 4.67
N GLY A 61 7.32 10.23 3.88
CA GLY A 61 8.78 10.14 3.76
C GLY A 61 9.29 10.16 2.31
N SER A 62 8.42 10.42 1.34
CA SER A 62 8.66 10.45 -0.11
C SER A 62 9.13 9.14 -0.73
N THR A 63 9.74 8.21 0.00
CA THR A 63 10.18 6.91 -0.53
C THR A 63 10.00 5.78 0.47
N VAL A 64 9.81 4.56 -0.03
CA VAL A 64 9.69 3.34 0.78
C VAL A 64 10.60 2.26 0.21
N GLU A 65 11.43 1.67 1.08
CA GLU A 65 12.25 0.50 0.77
C GLU A 65 11.47 -0.77 1.12
N SER A 66 10.96 -1.48 0.11
CA SER A 66 10.00 -2.56 0.34
C SER A 66 10.56 -3.75 1.12
N PHE A 67 11.85 -4.09 0.99
CA PHE A 67 12.48 -5.16 1.75
C PHE A 67 12.77 -4.78 3.20
N ALA A 68 13.08 -3.52 3.47
CA ALA A 68 13.21 -3.03 4.85
C ALA A 68 11.85 -3.08 5.54
N LEU A 69 10.82 -2.53 4.88
CA LEU A 69 9.46 -2.52 5.41
C LEU A 69 8.89 -3.94 5.60
N SER A 70 9.12 -4.85 4.65
CA SER A 70 8.70 -6.26 4.77
C SER A 70 9.29 -6.91 6.03
N ARG A 71 10.58 -6.66 6.31
CA ARG A 71 11.26 -7.18 7.51
C ARG A 71 10.67 -6.59 8.79
N GLU A 72 10.47 -5.28 8.83
CA GLU A 72 9.84 -4.61 9.99
C GLU A 72 8.44 -5.17 10.28
N LEU A 73 7.62 -5.39 9.23
CA LEU A 73 6.28 -5.95 9.39
C LEU A 73 6.31 -7.42 9.79
N ALA A 74 7.24 -8.22 9.26
CA ALA A 74 7.43 -9.60 9.65
C ALA A 74 7.84 -9.72 11.13
N ASP A 75 8.74 -8.86 11.61
CA ASP A 75 9.16 -8.83 13.01
C ASP A 75 8.00 -8.45 13.95
N LEU A 76 7.11 -7.54 13.51
CA LEU A 76 5.94 -7.11 14.28
C LEU A 76 4.79 -8.11 14.28
N GLN A 77 4.54 -8.80 13.16
CA GLN A 77 3.36 -9.65 12.96
C GLN A 77 3.65 -11.15 13.13
N GLY A 78 4.92 -11.56 13.08
CA GLY A 78 5.34 -12.95 13.14
C GLY A 78 4.67 -13.80 12.07
N ASN A 79 4.09 -14.94 12.46
CA ASN A 79 3.42 -15.89 11.56
C ASN A 79 2.15 -15.34 10.86
N ASN A 80 1.70 -14.14 11.23
CA ASN A 80 0.55 -13.49 10.60
C ASN A 80 0.94 -12.57 9.42
N PHE A 81 2.24 -12.38 9.18
CA PHE A 81 2.71 -11.61 8.03
C PHE A 81 2.47 -12.39 6.74
N ASP A 82 1.67 -11.81 5.85
CA ASP A 82 1.36 -12.41 4.55
C ASP A 82 2.23 -11.74 3.47
N VAL A 83 3.30 -12.45 3.10
CA VAL A 83 4.30 -11.96 2.15
C VAL A 83 3.71 -11.78 0.74
N ASP A 84 2.78 -12.63 0.33
CA ASP A 84 2.19 -12.59 -1.01
C ASP A 84 1.28 -11.36 -1.14
N ASN A 85 0.43 -11.13 -0.13
CA ASN A 85 -0.42 -9.94 -0.08
C ASN A 85 0.41 -8.65 0.04
N PHE A 86 1.53 -8.68 0.77
CA PHE A 86 2.46 -7.54 0.85
C PHE A 86 3.11 -7.26 -0.51
N GLN A 87 3.62 -8.27 -1.22
CA GLN A 87 4.22 -8.09 -2.55
C GLN A 87 3.21 -7.55 -3.57
N GLN A 88 1.99 -8.07 -3.55
CA GLN A 88 0.91 -7.56 -4.40
C GLN A 88 0.54 -6.11 -4.07
N ALA A 89 0.58 -5.72 -2.79
CA ALA A 89 0.38 -4.34 -2.37
C ALA A 89 1.51 -3.44 -2.87
N CYS A 90 2.77 -3.84 -2.74
CA CYS A 90 3.91 -3.11 -3.31
C CYS A 90 3.75 -2.92 -4.82
N ALA A 91 3.41 -3.97 -5.57
CA ALA A 91 3.24 -3.89 -7.02
C ALA A 91 2.08 -2.97 -7.42
N ALA A 92 0.98 -2.97 -6.67
CA ALA A 92 -0.13 -2.05 -6.92
C ALA A 92 0.27 -0.59 -6.67
N VAL A 93 0.94 -0.33 -5.55
CA VAL A 93 1.39 1.02 -5.20
C VAL A 93 2.46 1.52 -6.16
N ASP A 94 3.39 0.66 -6.59
CA ASP A 94 4.38 0.98 -7.62
C ASP A 94 3.71 1.46 -8.91
N LYS A 95 2.69 0.73 -9.37
CA LYS A 95 1.87 1.15 -10.51
C LYS A 95 1.15 2.47 -10.26
N TYR A 96 0.62 2.71 -9.06
CA TYR A 96 0.00 4.00 -8.76
C TYR A 96 1.00 5.16 -8.84
N THR A 97 2.26 4.93 -8.51
CA THR A 97 3.31 5.96 -8.54
C THR A 97 4.00 6.11 -9.91
N THR A 98 3.80 5.16 -10.83
CA THR A 98 4.45 5.13 -12.15
C THR A 98 3.48 5.26 -13.32
N ASP A 99 2.20 4.95 -13.14
CA ASP A 99 1.13 5.05 -14.14
C ASP A 99 -0.09 5.80 -13.56
N ARG A 100 -0.17 7.10 -13.85
CA ARG A 100 -1.27 7.98 -13.42
C ARG A 100 -2.63 7.49 -13.95
N LYS A 101 -2.69 7.00 -15.18
CA LYS A 101 -3.95 6.54 -15.79
C LYS A 101 -4.49 5.30 -15.07
N PHE A 102 -3.59 4.39 -14.68
CA PHE A 102 -3.95 3.23 -13.87
C PHE A 102 -4.50 3.63 -12.50
N LEU A 103 -3.90 4.62 -11.85
CA LEU A 103 -4.39 5.19 -10.58
C LEU A 103 -5.79 5.80 -10.73
N GLU A 104 -6.00 6.66 -11.72
CA GLU A 104 -7.29 7.31 -11.99
C GLU A 104 -8.41 6.26 -12.24
N GLN A 105 -8.11 5.20 -13.00
CA GLN A 105 -9.06 4.11 -13.23
C GLN A 105 -9.41 3.35 -11.93
N HIS A 106 -8.45 3.17 -11.03
CA HIS A 106 -8.66 2.50 -9.75
C HIS A 106 -9.31 3.38 -8.67
N LEU A 107 -9.38 4.68 -8.88
CA LEU A 107 -10.17 5.59 -8.04
C LEU A 107 -11.65 5.59 -8.43
N ALA A 108 -11.94 5.31 -9.71
CA ALA A 108 -13.30 5.26 -10.22
C ALA A 108 -14.04 3.94 -9.91
N SER A 109 -13.38 2.95 -9.29
CA SER A 109 -13.90 1.60 -8.99
C SER A 109 -14.24 1.40 -7.51
#